data_AF-A0A367M6W2-F1
#
_entry.id   AF-A0A367M6W2-F1
#
_cell.length_a   1.000
_cell.length_b   1.000
_cell.length_c   1.000
_cell.angle_alpha   90.00
_cell.angle_beta   90.00
_cell.angle_gamma   90.00
#
_symmetry.space_group_name_H-M   'P 1'
#
loop_
_entity.id
_entity.type
_entity.pdbx_description
1 polymer ?
#
loop_
_entity_poly.entity_id
_entity_poly.type
_entity_poly.pdbx_seq_one_letter_code
_entity_poly.pdbx_strand_id
1 'polypeptide(L)' 'DFTLDLHGQQRRLKADVLVTRQGEGLVQVATLEPVLLKLLDFDLEEKLKPLKEMANIPSITPEVPVFAVLNFREVPPEQF' A
#
# COMPACT_ATOMS: atom_id res chain seq x y z
N ASP A 1 2.54 -11.80 -5.33
CA ASP A 1 1.17 -11.49 -4.85
C ASP A 1 1.17 -11.26 -3.36
N PHE A 2 0.21 -10.47 -2.86
CA PHE A 2 -0.04 -10.23 -1.44
C PHE A 2 -1.53 -10.01 -1.20
N THR A 3 -1.97 -10.12 0.05
CA THR A 3 -3.34 -9.75 0.47
C THR A 3 -3.28 -8.42 1.22
N LEU A 4 -4.04 -7.44 0.74
CA LEU A 4 -4.30 -6.22 1.48
C LEU A 4 -5.63 -6.35 2.21
N ASP A 5 -5.58 -6.28 3.53
CA ASP A 5 -6.75 -6.01 4.37
C ASP A 5 -6.81 -4.50 4.61
N LEU A 6 -7.83 -3.86 4.07
CA LEU A 6 -8.09 -2.45 4.25
C LEU A 6 -9.56 -2.27 4.54
N HIS A 7 -9.86 -1.67 5.69
CA HIS A 7 -11.23 -1.38 6.10
C HIS A 7 -12.12 -2.66 6.20
N GLY A 8 -11.53 -3.79 6.61
CA GLY A 8 -12.24 -5.06 6.74
C GLY A 8 -12.48 -5.78 5.41
N GLN A 9 -12.11 -5.15 4.29
CA GLN A 9 -12.18 -5.73 2.97
C GLN A 9 -10.80 -6.26 2.57
N GLN A 10 -10.76 -7.55 2.25
CA GLN A 10 -9.53 -8.21 1.81
C GLN A 10 -9.51 -8.35 0.29
N ARG A 11 -8.39 -7.98 -0.32
CA ARG A 11 -8.16 -8.13 -1.76
C ARG A 11 -6.76 -8.70 -2.00
N ARG A 12 -6.69 -9.67 -2.92
CA ARG A 12 -5.42 -10.19 -3.41
C ARG A 12 -4.93 -9.26 -4.53
N LEU A 13 -3.73 -8.73 -4.35
CA LEU A 13 -3.10 -7.79 -5.26
C LEU A 13 -1.74 -8.32 -5.72
N LYS A 14 -1.23 -7.73 -6.78
CA LYS A 14 0.11 -7.99 -7.28
C LYS A 14 0.91 -6.69 -7.26
N ALA A 15 2.18 -6.81 -6.85
CA ALA A 15 3.17 -5.76 -6.97
C ALA A 15 4.44 -6.41 -7.52
N ASP A 16 5.02 -5.79 -8.53
CA ASP A 16 6.38 -6.09 -8.96
C ASP A 16 7.33 -5.21 -8.14
N VAL A 17 8.37 -5.82 -7.55
CA VAL A 17 9.25 -5.15 -6.59
C VAL A 17 10.71 -5.33 -6.95
N LEU A 18 11.51 -4.30 -6.66
CA LEU A 18 12.96 -4.37 -6.63
C LEU A 18 13.41 -4.69 -5.20
N VAL A 19 14.23 -5.72 -5.08
CA VAL A 19 14.86 -6.11 -3.81
C VAL A 19 16.35 -5.78 -3.89
N THR A 20 16.83 -4.92 -3.00
CA THR A 20 18.21 -4.46 -2.94
C THR A 20 18.84 -4.88 -1.63
N ARG A 21 19.94 -5.63 -1.68
CA ARG A 21 20.80 -5.85 -0.50
C ARG A 21 21.54 -4.55 -0.19
N GLN A 22 21.28 -3.96 0.97
CA GLN A 22 21.92 -2.72 1.40
C GLN A 22 23.18 -2.96 2.25
N GLY A 23 23.30 -4.14 2.84
CA GLY A 23 24.41 -4.52 3.70
C GLY A 23 24.21 -5.93 4.25
N GLU A 24 25.02 -6.31 5.24
CA GLU A 24 24.84 -7.55 5.98
C GLU A 24 23.56 -7.48 6.82
N GLY A 25 22.67 -8.48 6.67
CA GLY A 25 21.36 -8.52 7.35
C GLY A 25 20.39 -7.39 6.98
N LEU A 26 20.69 -6.55 5.98
CA LEU A 26 19.87 -5.39 5.60
C LEU A 26 19.38 -5.50 4.15
N VAL A 27 18.07 -5.40 3.97
CA VAL A 27 17.40 -5.47 2.66
C VAL A 27 16.40 -4.33 2.53
N GLN A 28 16.40 -3.69 1.36
CA GLN A 28 15.34 -2.76 0.97
C GLN A 28 14.48 -3.40 -0.12
N VAL A 29 13.16 -3.26 0.01
CA VAL A 29 12.18 -3.67 -0.99
C VAL A 29 11.40 -2.44 -1.42
N ALA A 30 11.37 -2.17 -2.72
CA ALA A 30 10.60 -1.05 -3.28
C ALA A 30 9.71 -1.53 -4.43
N THR A 31 8.51 -0.96 -4.55
CA THR A 31 7.64 -1.19 -5.72
C THR A 31 8.26 -0.62 -6.99
N LEU A 32 8.29 -1.39 -8.08
CA LEU A 32 8.79 -0.94 -9.40
C LEU A 32 7.78 -0.02 -10.10
N GLU A 33 6.50 -0.31 -9.91
CA GLU A 33 5.35 0.43 -10.43
C GLU A 33 4.35 0.65 -9.29
N PRO A 34 3.48 1.68 -9.35
CA PRO A 34 2.48 1.88 -8.32
C PRO A 34 1.51 0.71 -8.28
N VAL A 35 1.17 0.26 -7.08
CA VAL A 35 0.00 -0.59 -6.90
C VAL A 35 -1.23 0.32 -6.98
N LEU A 36 -2.02 0.16 -8.04
CA LEU A 36 -3.25 0.93 -8.20
C LEU A 36 -4.36 0.36 -7.33
N LEU A 37 -4.75 1.10 -6.29
CA LEU A 37 -5.90 0.75 -5.46
C LEU A 37 -7.16 1.40 -6.00
N LYS A 38 -8.25 0.63 -6.10
CA LYS A 38 -9.58 1.15 -6.40
C LYS A 38 -10.39 1.18 -5.11
N LEU A 39 -10.89 2.34 -4.72
CA LEU A 39 -11.61 2.50 -3.45
C LEU A 39 -12.92 1.70 -3.39
N LEU A 40 -13.53 1.41 -4.54
CA LEU A 40 -14.69 0.52 -4.65
C LEU A 40 -14.41 -0.88 -4.09
N ASP A 41 -13.19 -1.39 -4.32
CA ASP A 41 -12.83 -2.74 -3.88
C ASP A 41 -12.73 -2.83 -2.35
N PHE A 42 -12.72 -1.70 -1.64
CA PHE A 42 -12.56 -1.61 -0.19
C PHE A 42 -13.75 -0.93 0.53
N ASP A 43 -14.88 -0.74 -0.16
CA ASP A 43 -16.08 -0.05 0.37
C ASP A 43 -15.79 1.36 0.92
N LEU A 44 -14.90 2.10 0.24
CA LEU A 44 -14.47 3.43 0.65
C LEU A 44 -15.05 4.58 -0.19
N GLU A 45 -15.74 4.31 -1.31
CA GLU A 45 -16.26 5.38 -2.20
C GLU A 45 -17.24 6.32 -1.48
N GLU A 46 -18.19 5.75 -0.73
CA GLU A 46 -19.17 6.53 0.03
C GLU A 46 -18.50 7.39 1.11
N LYS A 47 -17.34 6.96 1.61
CA LYS A 47 -16.55 7.72 2.59
C LYS A 47 -15.82 8.91 2.00
N LEU A 48 -15.79 9.06 0.67
CA LEU A 48 -15.25 10.25 0.00
C LEU A 48 -16.24 11.42 0.02
N LYS A 49 -17.55 11.18 0.17
CA LYS A 49 -18.56 12.25 0.12
C LYS A 49 -18.34 13.35 1.16
N PRO A 50 -18.12 13.03 2.45
CA PRO A 50 -17.85 14.06 3.46
C PRO A 50 -16.55 14.82 3.19
N LEU A 51 -15.52 14.15 2.66
CA LEU A 51 -14.25 14.78 2.30
C LEU A 51 -14.44 15.77 1.14
N LYS A 52 -15.23 15.40 0.14
CA LYS A 52 -15.56 16.26 -1.01
C LYS A 52 -16.31 17.52 -0.57
N GLU A 53 -17.31 17.35 0.30
CA GLU A 53 -18.12 18.45 0.83
C GLU A 53 -17.28 19.41 1.69
N MET A 54 -16.46 18.87 2.59
CA MET A 54 -15.56 19.66 3.44
C MET A 54 -14.53 20.44 2.61
N ALA A 55 -13.98 19.82 1.57
CA ALA A 55 -12.96 20.44 0.71
C ALA A 55 -13.55 21.37 -0.38
N ASN A 56 -14.88 21.38 -0.56
CA ASN A 56 -15.58 22.12 -1.62
C ASN A 56 -15.00 21.88 -3.03
N ILE A 57 -14.70 20.62 -3.35
CA ILE A 57 -14.13 20.21 -4.64
C ILE A 57 -15.18 19.47 -5.50
N PRO A 58 -15.10 19.56 -6.84
CA PRO A 58 -16.11 18.97 -7.72
C PRO A 58 -16.07 17.42 -7.71
N SER A 59 -14.91 16.81 -7.51
CA SER A 59 -14.73 15.36 -7.51
C SER A 59 -13.46 14.92 -6.77
N ILE A 60 -13.41 13.64 -6.40
CA ILE A 60 -12.23 12.92 -5.91
C ILE A 60 -12.10 11.66 -6.75
N THR A 61 -10.93 11.43 -7.36
CA THR A 61 -10.66 10.20 -8.14
C THR A 61 -10.58 9.00 -7.20
N PRO A 62 -11.38 7.93 -7.42
CA PRO A 62 -11.42 6.75 -6.56
C PRO A 62 -10.28 5.75 -6.83
N GLU A 63 -9.37 6.04 -7.76
CA GLU A 63 -8.13 5.31 -7.98
C GLU A 63 -6.93 5.99 -7.32
N VAL A 64 -6.23 5.27 -6.46
CA VAL A 64 -5.08 5.78 -5.70
C VAL A 64 -3.84 4.95 -6.02
N PRO A 65 -2.83 5.53 -6.70
CA PRO A 65 -1.54 4.88 -6.88
C PRO A 65 -0.77 4.87 -5.56
N VAL A 66 -0.35 3.69 -5.11
CA VAL A 66 0.43 3.52 -3.88
C VAL A 66 1.82 2.98 -4.21
N PHE A 67 2.84 3.64 -3.68
CA PHE A 67 4.22 3.18 -3.70
C PHE A 67 4.64 2.73 -2.30
N ALA A 68 5.52 1.75 -2.22
CA ALA A 68 6.12 1.34 -0.95
C ALA A 68 7.64 1.27 -1.07
N VAL A 69 8.32 1.73 -0.02
CA VAL A 69 9.74 1.47 0.24
C VAL A 69 9.83 0.93 1.65
N LEU A 70 10.23 -0.33 1.76
CA LEU A 70 10.29 -1.09 3.00
C LEU A 70 11.75 -1.45 3.28
N ASN A 71 12.21 -1.19 4.50
CA ASN A 71 13.53 -1.61 4.95
C ASN A 71 13.37 -2.73 5.97
N PHE A 72 14.03 -3.85 5.72
CA PHE A 72 14.04 -5.03 6.56
C PHE A 72 15.43 -5.22 7.16
N ARG A 73 15.44 -5.61 8.44
CA ARG A 73 16.65 -6.00 9.16
C ARG A 73 16.44 -7.40 9.72
N GLU A 74 17.40 -8.28 9.45
CA GLU A 74 17.47 -9.59 10.08
C GLU A 74 17.66 -9.41 11.60
N VAL A 75 16.78 -10.03 12.37
CA VAL A 75 16.90 -10.06 13.84
C VAL A 75 17.45 -11.45 14.20
N PRO A 76 18.65 -11.53 14.79
CA PRO A 76 19.23 -12.81 15.18
C PRO A 76 18.32 -13.57 16.16
N PRO A 77 18.27 -14.92 16.09
CA PRO A 77 17.41 -15.75 16.94
C PRO A 77 17.62 -15.56 18.45
N GLU A 78 18.82 -15.12 18.86
CA GLU A 78 19.19 -14.90 20.26
C GLU A 78 18.50 -13.69 20.92
N GLN A 79 17.74 -12.91 20.14
CA GLN A 79 17.02 -11.72 20.60
C GLN A 79 15.51 -11.96 20.80
N PHE A 80 15.05 -13.22 20.69
CA PHE A 80 13.67 -13.64 20.92
C PHE A 80 13.52 -14.52 22.16
#